data_AF-A0A920KQX2-F1
#
_entry.id   AF-A0A920KQX2-F1
#
_cell.length_a   1.000
_cell.length_b   1.000
_cell.length_c   1.000
_cell.angle_alpha   90.00
_cell.angle_beta   90.00
_cell.angle_gamma   90.00
#
_symmetry.space_group_name_H-M   'P 1'
#
loop_
_entity.id
_entity.type
_entity.pdbx_description
1 polymer ?
#
loop_
_entity_poly.entity_id
_entity_poly.type
_entity_poly.pdbx_seq_one_letter_code
_entity_poly.pdbx_strand_id
1 'polypeptide(L)'
;MPCWVTPFAVDNARANRYDYDSHALKLRYVHRESLANLPLELELEGKFEDRRYKSPDPFIQTEREDTRLRLSAELRLLITEYASVSVHVKNSDYDSNLPTASYSDLVVGTELRLSF
;
A
#
# COMPACT_ATOMS: atom_id res chain seq x y z
N MET A 1 8.31 -21.47 -4.61
CA MET A 1 7.48 -21.61 -3.40
C MET A 1 6.80 -20.28 -3.12
N PRO A 2 5.47 -20.20 -3.08
CA PRO A 2 4.77 -18.96 -2.73
C PRO A 2 4.98 -18.63 -1.25
N CYS A 3 5.26 -17.36 -0.96
CA CYS A 3 5.43 -16.86 0.41
C CYS A 3 4.29 -15.88 0.72
N TRP A 4 3.63 -16.10 1.86
CA TRP A 4 2.55 -15.26 2.37
C TRP A 4 3.03 -14.54 3.63
N VAL A 5 2.79 -13.24 3.72
CA VAL A 5 3.09 -12.46 4.91
C VAL A 5 1.88 -11.59 5.25
N THR A 6 1.39 -11.72 6.49
CA THR A 6 0.21 -11.00 6.99
C THR A 6 0.59 -10.18 8.22
N PRO A 7 1.13 -8.97 8.07
CA PRO A 7 1.45 -8.13 9.22
C PRO A 7 0.21 -7.40 9.74
N PHE A 8 0.08 -7.35 11.07
CA PHE A 8 -0.91 -6.58 11.81
C PHE A 8 -0.19 -5.51 12.63
N ALA A 9 -0.70 -4.27 12.63
CA ALA A 9 -0.09 -3.15 13.34
C ALA A 9 -1.16 -2.27 14.01
N VAL A 10 -0.83 -1.80 15.21
CA VAL A 10 -1.58 -0.80 15.99
C VAL A 10 -0.60 0.33 16.31
N ASP A 11 -0.90 1.55 15.85
CA ASP A 11 -0.08 2.74 16.06
C ASP A 11 -0.84 3.78 16.89
N ASN A 12 -0.14 4.40 17.86
CA ASN A 12 -0.64 5.51 18.68
C ASN A 12 0.28 6.74 18.50
N ALA A 13 -0.24 7.82 17.93
CA ALA A 13 0.54 9.04 17.67
C ALA A 13 0.52 10.00 18.88
N ARG A 14 1.68 10.52 19.30
CA ARG A 14 1.85 11.28 20.56
C ARG A 14 1.52 12.79 20.46
N ALA A 15 1.19 13.31 19.28
CA ALA A 15 0.88 14.73 19.09
C ALA A 15 -0.63 14.95 19.05
N ASN A 16 -1.16 15.78 19.95
CA ASN A 16 -2.59 15.89 20.28
C ASN A 16 -3.55 16.02 19.08
N ARG A 17 -3.16 16.72 18.00
CA ARG A 17 -4.01 16.88 16.79
C ARG A 17 -3.95 15.73 15.79
N TYR A 18 -2.96 14.86 15.91
CA TYR A 18 -2.73 13.70 15.03
C TYR A 18 -2.82 12.39 15.79
N ASP A 19 -3.24 12.41 17.05
CA ASP A 19 -3.51 11.19 17.81
C ASP A 19 -4.72 10.49 17.18
N TYR A 20 -4.48 9.27 16.72
CA TYR A 20 -5.49 8.41 16.14
C TYR A 20 -5.26 6.99 16.63
N ASP A 21 -6.35 6.24 16.76
CA ASP A 21 -6.30 4.79 16.86
C ASP A 21 -6.37 4.21 15.45
N SER A 22 -5.42 3.33 15.11
CA SER A 22 -5.38 2.69 13.79
C SER A 22 -5.37 1.18 13.89
N HIS A 23 -6.20 0.55 13.06
CA HIS A 23 -6.18 -0.88 12.83
C HIS A 23 -5.86 -1.14 11.36
N ALA A 24 -4.78 -1.86 11.10
CA ALA A 24 -4.37 -2.17 9.74
C ALA A 24 -4.19 -3.68 9.54
N LEU A 25 -4.75 -4.17 8.43
CA LEU A 25 -4.51 -5.50 7.91
C LEU A 25 -3.80 -5.38 6.57
N LYS A 26 -2.68 -6.08 6.42
CA LYS A 26 -1.97 -6.18 5.14
C LYS A 26 -1.84 -7.63 4.75
N LEU A 27 -2.13 -7.92 3.48
CA LEU A 27 -1.94 -9.22 2.85
C LEU A 27 -0.96 -9.04 1.70
N ARG A 28 0.04 -9.90 1.63
CA ARG A 28 1.02 -9.90 0.55
C ARG A 28 1.27 -11.31 0.04
N TYR A 29 1.22 -11.44 -1.27
CA TYR A 29 1.49 -12.65 -2.02
C TYR A 29 2.67 -12.41 -2.95
N VAL A 30 3.68 -13.28 -2.88
CA VAL A 30 4.80 -13.26 -3.81
C VAL A 30 4.90 -14.60 -4.52
N HIS A 31 4.88 -14.56 -5.85
CA HIS A 31 5.08 -15.69 -6.72
C HIS A 31 6.33 -15.47 -7.58
N ARG A 32 7.17 -16.50 -7.67
CA ARG A 32 8.42 -16.47 -8.42
C ARG A 32 8.44 -17.65 -9.36
N GLU A 33 8.69 -17.35 -10.63
CA GLU A 33 8.76 -18.33 -11.72
C GLU A 33 9.88 -17.95 -12.69
N SER A 34 10.15 -18.83 -13.65
CA SER A 34 11.04 -18.53 -14.77
C SER A 34 10.26 -18.47 -16.07
N LEU A 35 10.36 -17.36 -16.80
CA LEU A 35 9.78 -17.20 -18.13
C LEU A 35 10.92 -17.06 -19.15
N ALA A 36 11.04 -18.01 -20.08
CA ALA A 36 12.12 -18.04 -21.07
C ALA A 36 13.54 -17.93 -20.45
N ASN A 37 13.78 -18.67 -19.36
CA ASN A 37 15.00 -18.65 -18.53
C ASN A 37 15.27 -17.34 -17.78
N LEU A 38 14.39 -16.34 -17.86
CA LEU A 38 14.49 -15.11 -17.08
C LEU A 38 13.68 -15.23 -15.79
N PRO A 39 14.25 -14.87 -14.61
CA PRO A 39 13.50 -14.84 -13.36
C PRO A 39 12.39 -13.79 -13.41
N LEU A 40 11.17 -14.23 -13.11
CA LEU A 40 9.96 -13.41 -13.04
C LEU A 40 9.43 -13.44 -11.61
N GLU A 41 9.05 -12.28 -11.08
CA GLU A 41 8.43 -12.12 -9.78
C GLU A 41 7.12 -11.35 -9.92
N LEU A 42 6.02 -11.95 -9.45
CA LEU A 42 4.73 -11.31 -9.29
C LEU A 42 4.49 -11.05 -7.80
N GLU A 43 4.27 -9.79 -7.43
CA GLU A 43 3.83 -9.39 -6.11
C GLU A 43 2.41 -8.82 -6.16
N LEU A 44 1.52 -9.37 -5.34
CA LEU A 44 0.19 -8.83 -5.10
C LEU A 44 0.10 -8.40 -3.64
N GLU A 45 -0.40 -7.20 -3.38
CA GLU A 45 -0.57 -6.67 -2.04
C GLU A 45 -1.93 -6.00 -1.88
N GLY A 46 -2.57 -6.26 -0.75
CA GLY A 46 -3.78 -5.59 -0.31
C GLY A 46 -3.57 -5.06 1.11
N LYS A 47 -3.91 -3.81 1.36
CA LYS A 47 -3.88 -3.20 2.70
C LYS A 47 -5.19 -2.50 2.99
N PHE A 48 -5.82 -2.91 4.08
CA PHE A 48 -6.97 -2.24 4.66
C PHE A 48 -6.54 -1.54 5.94
N GLU A 49 -6.98 -0.31 6.14
CA GLU A 49 -6.61 0.51 7.30
C GLU A 49 -7.78 1.39 7.72
N ASP A 50 -8.16 1.30 8.99
CA ASP A 50 -9.17 2.13 9.64
C ASP A 50 -8.48 3.02 10.67
N ARG A 51 -8.67 4.34 10.56
CA ARG A 51 -8.07 5.35 11.43
C ARG A 51 -9.14 6.24 12.02
N ARG A 52 -9.16 6.32 13.35
CA ARG A 52 -10.06 7.20 14.11
C ARG A 52 -9.28 8.24 14.87
N TYR A 53 -9.45 9.51 14.50
CA TYR A 53 -8.74 10.64 15.10
C TYR A 53 -9.46 11.11 16.37
N LYS A 54 -8.73 11.21 17.48
CA LYS A 54 -9.31 11.51 18.81
C LYS A 54 -9.64 12.99 19.03
N SER A 55 -9.00 13.87 18.27
CA SER A 55 -9.25 15.31 18.35
C SER A 55 -10.18 15.74 17.22
N PRO A 56 -11.16 16.63 17.49
CA PRO A 56 -11.99 17.20 16.45
C PRO A 56 -11.15 17.89 15.37
N ASP A 57 -11.45 17.60 14.11
CA ASP A 57 -10.82 18.26 12.99
C ASP A 57 -11.36 19.70 12.87
N PRO A 58 -10.50 20.71 12.63
CA PRO A 58 -10.91 22.11 12.62
C PRO A 58 -11.90 22.48 11.51
N PHE A 59 -12.01 21.69 10.44
CA PHE A 59 -12.91 21.99 9.33
C PHE A 59 -14.29 21.35 9.49
N ILE A 60 -14.35 20.13 10.01
CA ILE A 60 -15.63 19.40 10.22
C ILE A 60 -16.15 19.50 11.67
N GLN A 61 -15.34 20.02 12.60
CA GLN A 61 -15.68 20.22 14.03
C GLN A 61 -16.11 18.93 14.75
N THR A 62 -15.77 17.77 14.18
CA THR A 62 -16.02 16.42 14.72
C THR A 62 -14.76 15.57 14.61
N GLU A 63 -14.74 14.42 15.28
CA GLU A 63 -13.70 13.41 15.09
C GLU A 63 -13.64 12.97 13.62
N ARG A 64 -12.41 12.80 13.11
CA ARG A 64 -12.20 12.36 11.73
C ARG A 64 -12.08 10.85 11.67
N GLU A 65 -12.76 10.26 10.71
CA GLU A 65 -12.71 8.83 10.43
C GLU A 65 -12.19 8.64 9.02
N ASP A 66 -11.14 7.83 8.87
CA ASP A 66 -10.58 7.49 7.56
C ASP A 66 -10.55 5.97 7.39
N THR A 67 -11.21 5.47 6.35
CA THR A 67 -11.04 4.09 5.87
C THR A 67 -10.20 4.11 4.59
N ARG A 68 -9.22 3.22 4.50
CA ARG A 68 -8.31 3.16 3.35
C ARG A 68 -8.17 1.74 2.85
N LEU A 69 -8.49 1.51 1.58
CA LEU A 69 -8.22 0.27 0.88
C LEU A 69 -7.17 0.52 -0.20
N ARG A 70 -6.06 -0.21 -0.14
CA ARG A 70 -4.98 -0.10 -1.12
C ARG A 70 -4.68 -1.46 -1.71
N LEU A 71 -4.78 -1.55 -3.02
CA LEU A 71 -4.46 -2.73 -3.80
C LEU A 71 -3.28 -2.42 -4.71
N SER A 72 -2.32 -3.32 -4.79
CA SER A 72 -1.20 -3.20 -5.71
C SER A 72 -0.83 -4.52 -6.33
N ALA A 73 -0.45 -4.47 -7.60
CA ALA A 73 0.18 -5.56 -8.32
C ALA A 73 1.48 -5.05 -8.95
N GLU A 74 2.56 -5.80 -8.78
CA GLU A 74 3.85 -5.54 -9.42
C GLU A 74 4.32 -6.81 -10.12
N LEU A 75 4.73 -6.66 -11.38
CA LEU A 75 5.40 -7.72 -12.14
C LEU A 75 6.82 -7.25 -12.44
N ARG A 76 7.81 -8.03 -11.98
CA ARG A 76 9.23 -7.74 -12.13
C ARG A 76 9.91 -8.84 -12.92
N LEU A 77 10.66 -8.44 -13.94
CA LEU A 77 11.49 -9.31 -14.76
C LEU A 77 12.96 -8.96 -14.51
N LEU A 78 13.75 -9.95 -14.09
CA LEU A 78 15.20 -9.80 -14.02
C LEU A 78 15.77 -10.09 -15.42
N ILE A 79 16.33 -9.05 -16.04
CA ILE A 79 16.96 -9.17 -17.37
C ILE A 79 18.37 -9.75 -17.21
N THR A 80 19.09 -9.27 -16.19
CA THR A 80 20.41 -9.78 -15.77
C THR A 80 20.48 -9.78 -14.24
N GLU A 81 21.60 -10.24 -13.69
CA GLU A 81 21.88 -10.12 -12.24
C GLU A 81 21.99 -8.67 -11.76
N TYR A 82 22.16 -7.72 -12.70
CA TYR A 82 22.41 -6.31 -12.45
C TYR A 82 21.27 -5.41 -12.92
N ALA A 83 20.30 -5.93 -13.67
CA ALA A 83 19.26 -5.14 -14.30
C ALA A 83 17.89 -5.80 -14.19
N SER A 84 16.89 -5.02 -13.78
CA SER A 84 15.49 -5.45 -13.79
C SER A 84 14.56 -4.36 -14.32
N VAL A 85 13.46 -4.83 -14.90
CA VAL A 85 12.30 -4.02 -15.30
C VAL A 85 11.15 -4.46 -14.41
N SER A 86 10.37 -3.53 -13.87
CA SER A 86 9.06 -3.84 -13.32
C SER A 86 7.97 -2.93 -13.85
N VAL A 87 6.76 -3.48 -13.93
CA VAL A 87 5.53 -2.72 -14.16
C VAL A 87 4.65 -2.87 -12.92
N HIS A 88 4.03 -1.78 -12.50
CA HIS A 88 3.16 -1.81 -11.33
C HIS A 88 1.87 -1.03 -11.55
N VAL A 89 0.81 -1.52 -10.93
CA VAL A 89 -0.46 -0.82 -10.79
C VAL A 89 -0.82 -0.76 -9.32
N LYS A 90 -1.25 0.42 -8.86
CA LYS A 90 -1.71 0.66 -7.50
C LYS A 90 -3.04 1.38 -7.58
N ASN A 91 -4.07 0.81 -6.95
CA ASN A 91 -5.36 1.45 -6.79
C ASN A 91 -5.60 1.66 -5.31
N SER A 92 -5.91 2.88 -4.92
CA SER A 92 -6.11 3.27 -3.53
C SER A 92 -7.42 4.02 -3.41
N ASP A 93 -8.26 3.59 -2.49
CA ASP A 93 -9.51 4.25 -2.15
C ASP A 93 -9.42 4.78 -0.72
N TYR A 94 -9.68 6.07 -0.56
CA TYR A 94 -9.64 6.80 0.70
C TYR A 94 -11.04 7.34 0.97
N ASP A 95 -11.73 6.74 1.92
CA ASP A 95 -13.01 7.22 2.42
C ASP A 95 -12.79 7.98 3.71
N SER A 96 -13.34 9.20 3.80
CA SER A 96 -13.17 10.08 4.96
C SER A 96 -14.35 11.02 5.09
N ASN A 97 -14.76 11.30 6.34
CA ASN A 97 -15.74 12.34 6.63
C ASN A 97 -15.20 13.78 6.43
N LEU A 98 -13.90 13.93 6.15
CA LEU A 98 -13.30 15.18 5.68
C LEU A 98 -13.21 15.18 4.14
N PRO A 99 -13.93 16.07 3.43
CA PRO A 99 -14.00 16.03 1.96
C PRO A 99 -12.65 16.14 1.25
N THR A 100 -11.69 16.88 1.80
CA THR A 100 -10.35 17.02 1.21
C THR A 100 -9.49 15.76 1.36
N ALA A 101 -9.91 14.81 2.20
CA ALA A 101 -9.24 13.54 2.45
C ALA A 101 -10.01 12.33 1.87
N SER A 102 -11.14 12.57 1.20
CA SER A 102 -11.92 11.54 0.49
C SER A 102 -11.61 11.58 -1.00
N TYR A 103 -10.95 10.55 -1.52
CA TYR A 103 -10.55 10.46 -2.92
C TYR A 103 -10.13 9.04 -3.31
N SER A 104 -10.11 8.75 -4.60
CA SER A 104 -9.53 7.53 -5.16
C SER A 104 -8.32 7.88 -6.04
N ASP A 105 -7.30 7.03 -6.02
CA ASP A 105 -6.07 7.19 -6.78
C ASP A 105 -5.74 5.90 -7.55
N LEU A 106 -5.31 6.06 -8.81
CA LEU A 106 -4.84 4.98 -9.67
C LEU A 106 -3.49 5.37 -10.24
N VAL A 107 -2.46 4.65 -9.81
CA VAL A 107 -1.08 4.84 -10.27
C VAL A 107 -0.67 3.65 -11.10
N VAL A 108 -0.20 3.91 -12.32
CA VAL A 108 0.43 2.92 -13.20
C VAL A 108 1.83 3.40 -13.49
N GLY A 109 2.82 2.51 -13.35
CA GLY A 109 4.21 2.88 -13.50
C GLY A 109 5.07 1.75 -14.03
N THR A 110 6.25 2.15 -14.50
CA THR A 110 7.33 1.26 -14.91
C THR A 110 8.60 1.68 -14.18
N GLU A 111 9.34 0.73 -13.64
CA GLU A 111 10.60 0.96 -12.95
C GLU A 111 11.73 0.23 -13.69
N LEU A 112 12.85 0.92 -13.88
CA LEU A 112 14.12 0.34 -14.32
C LEU A 112 15.09 0.39 -13.14
N ARG A 113 15.63 -0.76 -12.75
CA ARG A 113 16.61 -0.85 -11.66
C ARG A 113 17.93 -1.38 -12.20
N LEU A 114 19.00 -0.66 -11.90
CA LEU A 114 20.38 -1.04 -12.20
C LEU A 114 21.15 -1.14 -10.87
N SER A 115 21.85 -2.25 -10.67
CA SER A 115 22.72 -2.50 -9.51
C SER A 115 24.14 -2.73 -10.03
N PHE A 116 25.11 -1.95 -9.57
CA PHE A 116 26.52 -2.02 -9.96
C PHE A 116 27.43 -2.07 -8.73
#